data_AF-A0A8S3IQZ6-F1
#
_entry.id   AF-A0A8S3IQZ6-F1
#
_cell.length_a   1.000
_cell.length_b   1.000
_cell.length_c   1.000
_cell.angle_alpha   90.00
_cell.angle_beta   90.00
_cell.angle_gamma   90.00
#
_symmetry.space_group_name_H-M   'P 1'
#
loop_
_entity.id
_entity.type
_entity.pdbx_description
1 polymer ?
#
loop_
_entity_poly.entity_id
_entity_poly.type
_entity_poly.pdbx_seq_one_letter_code
_entity_poly.pdbx_strand_id
1 'polypeptide(L)'
;MPNAKILHSLIYNTSFHQIYAPGLILGDLVLYGNNFHGAILHRAEFASGIDIFGEVDLTNSDLLHSFRAQQLVSDANIFAYRSVNYRNARLSDGSFGPIDESNLVINGGAEDT
;
A
#
# COMPACT_ATOMS: atom_id res chain seq x y z
N MET A 1 20.45 4.00 -1.79
CA MET A 1 19.71 5.05 -2.53
C MET A 1 19.05 5.96 -1.51
N PRO A 2 18.92 7.27 -1.75
CA PRO A 2 18.17 8.13 -0.84
C PRO A 2 16.71 7.67 -0.78
N ASN A 3 16.15 7.60 0.42
CA ASN A 3 14.73 7.35 0.61
C ASN A 3 13.94 8.49 -0.03
N ALA A 4 13.06 8.19 -0.98
CA ALA A 4 12.12 9.17 -1.51
C ALA A 4 11.23 9.66 -0.37
N LYS A 5 10.89 10.96 -0.37
CA LYS A 5 10.00 11.56 0.62
C LYS A 5 8.95 12.39 -0.09
N ILE A 6 7.69 12.22 0.29
CA ILE A 6 6.59 13.10 -0.12
C ILE A 6 5.95 13.62 1.16
N LEU A 7 6.05 14.93 1.36
CA LEU A 7 5.61 15.61 2.58
C LEU A 7 4.76 16.82 2.22
N HIS A 8 3.82 17.21 3.08
CA HIS A 8 3.04 18.46 2.94
C HIS A 8 2.38 18.61 1.57
N SER A 9 1.78 17.53 1.08
CA SER A 9 1.35 17.42 -0.30
C SER A 9 -0.09 16.97 -0.41
N LEU A 10 -0.72 17.38 -1.51
CA LEU A 10 -2.05 16.97 -1.86
C LEU A 10 -1.96 16.25 -3.21
N ILE A 11 -2.21 14.94 -3.21
CA ILE A 11 -1.94 14.06 -4.34
C ILE A 11 -3.26 13.50 -4.86
N TYR A 12 -3.72 14.02 -6.01
CA TYR A 12 -4.98 13.60 -6.62
C TYR A 12 -4.75 12.67 -7.81
N ASN A 13 -5.53 11.60 -7.90
CA ASN A 13 -5.67 10.71 -9.05
C ASN A 13 -4.33 10.32 -9.69
N THR A 14 -3.32 10.10 -8.85
CA THR A 14 -1.94 9.86 -9.29
C THR A 14 -1.63 8.37 -9.20
N SER A 15 -0.98 7.86 -10.25
CA SER A 15 -0.54 6.47 -10.33
C SER A 15 0.93 6.33 -9.95
N PHE A 16 1.16 5.48 -8.95
CA PHE A 16 2.41 4.90 -8.49
C PHE A 16 2.45 3.39 -8.80
N HIS A 17 1.74 2.96 -9.85
CA HIS A 17 1.69 1.56 -10.26
C HIS A 17 3.10 0.96 -10.42
N GLN A 18 3.34 -0.19 -9.77
CA GLN A 18 4.61 -0.93 -9.78
C GLN A 18 5.86 -0.12 -9.38
N ILE A 19 5.69 0.97 -8.62
CA ILE A 19 6.85 1.72 -8.12
C ILE A 19 7.71 0.84 -7.18
N TYR A 20 9.03 0.93 -7.32
CA TYR A 20 9.98 0.39 -6.35
C TYR A 20 10.49 1.51 -5.46
N ALA A 21 9.91 1.66 -4.26
CA ALA A 21 10.24 2.72 -3.32
C ALA A 21 10.37 2.18 -1.88
N PRO A 22 11.33 1.27 -1.60
CA PRO A 22 11.59 0.84 -0.24
C PRO A 22 12.09 2.03 0.60
N GLY A 23 11.60 2.14 1.83
CA GLY A 23 11.93 3.24 2.74
C GLY A 23 11.26 4.58 2.37
N LEU A 24 10.28 4.58 1.47
CA LEU A 24 9.49 5.77 1.13
C LEU A 24 8.90 6.39 2.40
N ILE A 25 9.07 7.69 2.57
CA ILE A 25 8.43 8.43 3.67
C ILE A 25 7.28 9.26 3.12
N LEU A 26 6.08 8.99 3.61
CA LEU A 26 4.86 9.72 3.33
C LEU A 26 4.37 10.35 4.64
N GLY A 27 4.11 11.66 4.67
CA GLY A 27 3.68 12.34 5.88
C GLY A 27 2.99 13.66 5.59
N ASP A 28 2.09 14.07 6.49
CA ASP A 28 1.33 15.33 6.37
C ASP A 28 0.79 15.55 4.95
N LEU A 29 0.07 14.56 4.43
CA LEU A 29 -0.40 14.58 3.05
C LEU A 29 -1.83 14.08 2.93
N VAL A 30 -2.45 14.46 1.82
CA VAL A 30 -3.81 14.05 1.49
C VAL A 30 -3.76 13.25 0.19
N LEU A 31 -4.20 11.99 0.25
CA LEU A 31 -4.33 11.10 -0.91
C LEU A 31 -5.78 11.09 -1.38
N TYR A 32 -5.98 11.28 -2.68
CA TYR A 32 -7.30 11.13 -3.29
C TYR A 32 -7.24 10.32 -4.58
N GLY A 33 -7.87 9.13 -4.60
CA GLY A 33 -7.98 8.34 -5.83
C GLY A 33 -6.65 7.78 -6.34
N ASN A 34 -5.69 7.46 -5.45
CA ASN A 34 -4.32 7.11 -5.85
C ASN A 34 -4.15 5.61 -6.11
N ASN A 35 -3.35 5.28 -7.12
CA ASN A 35 -3.08 3.89 -7.49
C ASN A 35 -1.65 3.50 -7.12
N PHE A 36 -1.48 2.57 -6.19
CA PHE A 36 -0.22 1.95 -5.79
C PHE A 36 -0.17 0.46 -6.16
N HIS A 37 -1.00 -0.01 -7.09
CA HIS A 37 -1.08 -1.41 -7.47
C HIS A 37 0.30 -1.96 -7.85
N GLY A 38 0.70 -3.08 -7.24
CA GLY A 38 1.98 -3.74 -7.49
C GLY A 38 3.20 -3.00 -6.94
N ALA A 39 3.01 -1.93 -6.16
CA ALA A 39 4.10 -1.16 -5.58
C ALA A 39 4.90 -1.96 -4.55
N ILE A 40 6.22 -1.81 -4.56
CA ILE A 40 7.13 -2.36 -3.56
C ILE A 40 7.52 -1.23 -2.61
N LEU A 41 6.92 -1.25 -1.42
CA LEU A 41 6.99 -0.21 -0.41
C LEU A 41 7.62 -0.72 0.90
N HIS A 42 8.55 -1.67 0.84
CA HIS A 42 9.17 -2.25 2.04
C HIS A 42 9.71 -1.17 2.97
N ARG A 43 9.45 -1.29 4.27
CA ARG A 43 9.93 -0.32 5.27
C ARG A 43 9.49 1.12 4.99
N ALA A 44 8.42 1.31 4.21
CA ALA A 44 7.85 2.64 4.04
C ALA A 44 7.36 3.16 5.38
N GLU A 45 7.53 4.46 5.59
CA GLU A 45 7.07 5.17 6.75
C GLU A 45 5.85 6.00 6.36
N PHE A 46 4.70 5.61 6.89
CA PHE A 46 3.47 6.40 6.80
C PHE A 46 3.40 7.22 8.09
N ALA A 47 4.04 8.38 8.08
CA ALA A 47 4.08 9.30 9.21
C ALA A 47 2.67 9.81 9.56
N SER A 48 2.54 10.48 10.71
CA SER A 48 1.30 11.15 11.08
C SER A 48 0.83 12.15 10.00
N GLY A 49 -0.47 12.44 9.98
CA GLY A 49 -1.04 13.45 9.08
C GLY A 49 -1.34 12.97 7.66
N ILE A 50 -1.46 11.66 7.43
CA ILE A 50 -1.99 11.14 6.15
C ILE A 50 -3.51 11.06 6.20
N ASP A 51 -4.18 11.85 5.38
CA ASP A 51 -5.62 11.75 5.14
C ASP A 51 -5.88 11.02 3.81
N ILE A 52 -6.78 10.04 3.81
CA ILE A 52 -7.15 9.29 2.60
C ILE A 52 -8.61 9.57 2.26
N PHE A 53 -8.85 10.11 1.07
CA PHE A 53 -10.17 10.40 0.53
C PHE A 53 -10.40 9.65 -0.77
N GLY A 54 -11.48 8.89 -0.90
CA GLY A 54 -11.69 8.06 -2.10
C GLY A 54 -10.72 6.88 -2.19
N GLU A 55 -10.80 6.13 -3.30
CA GLU A 55 -10.17 4.82 -3.40
C GLU A 55 -8.63 4.91 -3.52
N VAL A 56 -7.91 4.18 -2.67
CA VAL A 56 -6.48 3.92 -2.78
C VAL A 56 -6.27 2.45 -3.11
N ASP A 57 -5.67 2.17 -4.26
CA ASP A 57 -5.42 0.79 -4.71
C ASP A 57 -4.01 0.33 -4.35
N LEU A 58 -3.89 -0.64 -3.46
CA LEU A 58 -2.67 -1.35 -3.06
C LEU A 58 -2.71 -2.82 -3.48
N THR A 59 -3.53 -3.16 -4.47
CA THR A 59 -3.64 -4.53 -4.96
C THR A 59 -2.27 -5.03 -5.42
N ASN A 60 -1.89 -6.24 -5.00
CA ASN A 60 -0.59 -6.87 -5.29
C ASN A 60 0.64 -6.08 -4.76
N SER A 61 0.47 -5.12 -3.85
CA SER A 61 1.57 -4.32 -3.31
C SER A 61 2.28 -5.01 -2.14
N ASP A 62 3.50 -4.58 -1.85
CA ASP A 62 4.33 -5.18 -0.82
C ASP A 62 4.77 -4.15 0.22
N LEU A 63 4.17 -4.24 1.40
CA LEU A 63 4.31 -3.31 2.52
C LEU A 63 5.13 -3.90 3.66
N LEU A 64 5.91 -4.97 3.45
CA LEU A 64 6.63 -5.65 4.52
C LEU A 64 7.47 -4.68 5.37
N HIS A 65 7.33 -4.76 6.70
CA HIS A 65 7.98 -3.89 7.68
C HIS A 65 7.68 -2.38 7.56
N SER A 66 6.64 -1.99 6.83
CA SER A 66 6.23 -0.59 6.73
C SER A 66 5.47 -0.15 7.98
N PHE A 67 5.94 0.88 8.65
CA PHE A 67 5.43 1.27 9.96
C PHE A 67 4.73 2.63 9.92
N ARG A 68 3.86 2.87 10.93
CA ARG A 68 3.24 4.18 11.20
C ARG A 68 3.89 4.82 12.43
N ALA A 69 4.18 6.11 12.37
CA ALA A 69 4.49 6.90 13.57
C ALA A 69 3.19 7.20 14.37
N GLN A 70 2.97 6.42 15.44
CA GLN A 70 2.22 6.71 16.67
C GLN A 70 0.70 7.07 16.61
N GLN A 71 -0.13 6.06 16.97
CA GLN A 71 -1.30 6.06 17.87
C GLN A 71 -2.29 7.25 17.98
N LEU A 72 -3.59 6.95 17.77
CA LEU A 72 -4.84 7.50 18.38
C LEU A 72 -5.97 7.74 17.36
N VAL A 73 -6.52 6.68 16.77
CA VAL A 73 -7.98 6.42 16.79
C VAL A 73 -8.15 4.90 16.83
N SER A 74 -9.02 4.48 17.73
CA SER A 74 -9.32 3.11 18.15
C SER A 74 -9.93 2.19 17.11
N ASP A 75 -10.06 2.58 15.84
CA ASP A 75 -10.79 1.77 14.87
C ASP A 75 -10.10 1.80 13.52
N ALA A 76 -9.88 0.59 13.00
CA ALA A 76 -9.41 0.27 11.66
C ALA A 76 -7.92 0.60 11.37
N ASN A 77 -7.18 -0.46 11.02
CA ASN A 77 -6.08 -0.40 10.06
C ASN A 77 -6.33 0.71 9.04
N ILE A 78 -5.32 1.45 8.58
CA ILE A 78 -5.50 2.40 7.47
C ILE A 78 -6.19 1.73 6.25
N PHE A 79 -6.04 0.40 6.16
CA PHE A 79 -6.65 -0.52 5.19
C PHE A 79 -8.09 -0.96 5.50
N ALA A 80 -8.58 -0.79 6.73
CA ALA A 80 -9.96 -1.15 7.11
C ALA A 80 -10.96 0.01 6.87
N TYR A 81 -10.49 1.14 6.34
CA TYR A 81 -11.37 2.09 5.67
C TYR A 81 -11.85 1.49 4.36
N ARG A 82 -13.16 1.58 4.08
CA ARG A 82 -13.80 1.09 2.83
C ARG A 82 -13.17 1.63 1.53
N SER A 83 -12.26 2.58 1.65
CA SER A 83 -11.61 3.29 0.56
C SER A 83 -10.18 2.81 0.27
N VAL A 84 -9.69 1.74 0.90
CA VAL A 84 -8.39 1.16 0.54
C VAL A 84 -8.57 -0.27 0.06
N ASN A 85 -8.19 -0.54 -1.19
CA ASN A 85 -8.15 -1.88 -1.74
C ASN A 85 -6.75 -2.45 -1.54
N TYR A 86 -6.62 -3.57 -0.84
CA TYR A 86 -5.32 -4.18 -0.51
C TYR A 86 -5.32 -5.68 -0.83
N ARG A 87 -6.10 -6.08 -1.84
CA ARG A 87 -6.19 -7.48 -2.26
C ARG A 87 -4.83 -8.01 -2.70
N ASN A 88 -4.49 -9.23 -2.30
CA ASN A 88 -3.18 -9.86 -2.54
C ASN A 88 -1.95 -9.06 -2.04
N ALA A 89 -2.14 -7.98 -1.27
CA ALA A 89 -1.03 -7.18 -0.76
C ALA A 89 -0.33 -7.90 0.39
N ARG A 90 1.00 -7.87 0.45
CA ARG A 90 1.75 -8.31 1.65
C ARG A 90 1.79 -7.17 2.65
N LEU A 91 1.21 -7.35 3.82
CA LEU A 91 1.09 -6.35 4.88
C LEU A 91 2.37 -6.23 5.71
N SER A 92 2.44 -5.23 6.58
CA SER A 92 3.64 -4.92 7.37
C SER A 92 4.10 -6.07 8.27
N ASP A 93 3.16 -6.87 8.77
CA ASP A 93 3.41 -8.03 9.63
C ASP A 93 3.77 -9.29 8.84
N GLY A 94 3.82 -9.20 7.50
CA GLY A 94 4.07 -10.33 6.60
C GLY A 94 2.81 -11.14 6.26
N SER A 95 1.65 -10.82 6.83
CA SER A 95 0.37 -11.41 6.41
C SER A 95 -0.04 -10.89 5.02
N PHE A 96 -1.07 -11.51 4.44
CA PHE A 96 -1.62 -11.10 3.15
C PHE A 96 -3.03 -10.53 3.31
N GLY A 97 -3.34 -9.51 2.52
CA GLY A 97 -4.70 -9.03 2.35
C GLY A 97 -5.63 -10.07 1.71
N PRO A 98 -6.93 -9.77 1.57
CA PRO A 98 -7.89 -10.64 0.94
C PRO A 98 -7.42 -11.11 -0.44
N ILE A 99 -7.64 -12.39 -0.74
CA ILE A 99 -7.23 -12.93 -2.03
C ILE A 99 -8.21 -12.42 -3.11
N ASP A 100 -7.65 -11.90 -4.20
CA ASP A 100 -8.37 -11.75 -5.46
C ASP A 100 -7.90 -12.84 -6.41
N GLU A 101 -8.75 -13.86 -6.59
CA GLU A 101 -8.45 -15.01 -7.44
C GLU A 101 -8.34 -14.62 -8.91
N SER A 102 -8.92 -13.49 -9.34
CA SER A 102 -8.76 -12.99 -10.73
C SER A 102 -7.33 -12.56 -11.04
N ASN A 103 -6.54 -12.25 -10.00
CA ASN A 103 -5.16 -11.79 -10.12
C ASN A 103 -4.15 -12.88 -9.75
N LEU A 104 -4.62 -14.07 -9.35
CA LEU A 104 -3.74 -15.21 -9.18
C LEU A 104 -3.28 -15.68 -10.56
N VAL A 105 -1.98 -15.53 -10.82
CA VAL A 105 -1.33 -16.33 -11.84
C VAL A 105 -1.37 -17.76 -11.31
N ILE A 106 -2.31 -18.56 -11.79
CA ILE A 106 -2.24 -20.00 -11.68
C ILE A 106 -1.00 -20.36 -12.52
N ASN A 107 0.16 -20.44 -11.87
CA ASN A 107 1.33 -21.04 -12.51
C ASN A 107 0.84 -22.37 -13.05
N GLY A 108 1.02 -22.52 -14.37
CA GLY A 108 0.42 -23.57 -15.18
C GLY A 108 0.52 -24.92 -14.48
N GLY A 109 -0.50 -25.75 -14.72
CA GLY A 109 -0.54 -27.11 -14.21
C GLY A 109 0.87 -27.68 -14.19
N ALA A 110 1.32 -28.10 -13.01
CA ALA A 110 2.37 -29.08 -12.92
C ALA A 110 1.79 -30.33 -13.59
N GLU A 111 1.80 -30.33 -14.93
CA GLU A 111 1.60 -31.52 -15.72
C GLU A 111 2.84 -32.36 -15.43
N ASP A 112 2.67 -33.35 -14.55
CA ASP A 112 3.61 -34.43 -14.37
C ASP A 112 3.87 -35.05 -15.77
N THR A 113 5.01 -34.74 -16.37
CA THR A 113 5.57 -35.50 -17.50
C THR A 113 6.71 -36.38 -17.02
#